data_AF-A0A7W5M0Z8-F1
#
_entry.id   AF-A0A7W5M0Z8-F1
#
_cell.length_a   1.000
_cell.length_b   1.000
_cell.length_c   1.000
_cell.angle_alpha   90.00
_cell.angle_beta   90.00
_cell.angle_gamma   90.00
#
_symmetry.space_group_name_H-M   'P 1'
#
loop_
_entity.id
_entity.type
_entity.pdbx_description
1 polymer ?
#
loop_
_entity_poly.entity_id
_entity_poly.type
_entity_poly.pdbx_seq_one_letter_code
_entity_poly.pdbx_strand_id
1 'polypeptide(L)'
;MADGISDMIDSNGPVGFLRLFRLISAARESASSLELMDLVRLMDMALMQTALDWEGLDAENLDERAFLNLIREKREIADRLHIHAVPNWR
;
A
#
# COMPACT_ATOMS: atom_id res chain seq x y z
N MET A 1 10.95 6.21 -35.30
CA MET A 1 9.85 7.11 -34.92
C MET A 1 9.54 6.81 -33.47
N ALA A 2 9.46 7.87 -32.66
CA ALA A 2 9.26 7.91 -31.20
C ALA A 2 8.24 6.86 -30.72
N ASP A 3 8.60 6.01 -29.77
CA ASP A 3 8.59 6.28 -28.32
C ASP A 3 7.17 6.38 -27.77
N GLY A 4 6.94 5.59 -26.71
CA GLY A 4 5.63 5.35 -26.16
C GLY A 4 5.71 4.14 -25.26
N ILE A 5 6.47 4.29 -24.19
CA ILE A 5 6.54 3.43 -23.01
C ILE A 5 5.11 2.92 -22.70
N SER A 6 4.77 1.75 -23.22
CA SER A 6 3.51 1.02 -22.94
C SER A 6 3.54 0.38 -21.55
N ASP A 7 4.45 0.86 -20.71
CA ASP A 7 4.66 0.53 -19.31
C ASP A 7 4.22 1.72 -18.45
N MET A 8 3.12 2.35 -18.85
CA MET A 8 2.27 3.04 -17.89
C MET A 8 1.74 1.93 -16.98
N ILE A 9 2.58 1.52 -16.03
CA ILE A 9 2.25 0.66 -14.89
C ILE A 9 0.86 1.09 -14.51
N ASP A 10 -0.11 0.20 -14.74
CA ASP A 10 -1.50 0.44 -14.41
C ASP A 10 -1.50 0.86 -12.95
N SER A 11 -1.54 2.17 -12.73
CA SER A 11 -1.26 2.76 -11.42
C SER A 11 -2.43 2.45 -10.48
N ASN A 12 -3.55 2.05 -11.08
CA ASN A 12 -4.76 1.54 -10.47
C ASN A 12 -4.87 0.00 -10.59
N GLY A 13 -3.83 -0.67 -11.08
CA GLY A 13 -3.71 -2.12 -11.06
C GLY A 13 -3.22 -2.61 -9.69
N PRO A 14 -3.39 -3.89 -9.35
CA PRO A 14 -3.00 -4.45 -8.05
C PRO A 14 -1.50 -4.25 -7.71
N VAL A 15 -0.64 -4.13 -8.72
CA VAL A 15 0.80 -3.83 -8.56
C VAL A 15 1.05 -2.36 -8.17
N GLY A 16 0.24 -1.42 -8.68
CA GLY A 16 0.28 0.00 -8.32
C GLY A 16 -0.12 0.22 -6.86
N PHE A 17 -1.21 -0.41 -6.43
CA PHE A 17 -1.68 -0.36 -5.03
C PHE A 17 -0.68 -0.99 -4.06
N LEU A 18 -0.10 -2.15 -4.40
CA LEU A 18 0.96 -2.77 -3.60
C LEU A 18 2.16 -1.84 -3.38
N ARG A 19 2.59 -1.15 -4.44
CA ARG A 19 3.71 -0.21 -4.39
C ARG A 19 3.39 0.99 -3.51
N LEU A 20 2.21 1.58 -3.66
CA LEU A 20 1.76 2.71 -2.84
C LEU A 20 1.63 2.31 -1.37
N PHE A 21 0.98 1.18 -1.09
CA PHE A 21 0.79 0.67 0.26
C PHE A 21 2.12 0.45 1.00
N ARG A 22 3.11 -0.15 0.32
CA ARG A 22 4.46 -0.35 0.87
C ARG A 22 5.17 0.98 1.13
N LEU A 23 5.07 1.94 0.21
CA LEU A 23 5.72 3.24 0.35
C LEU A 23 5.14 4.02 1.54
N ILE A 24 3.82 4.09 1.66
CA ILE A 24 3.14 4.79 2.75
C ILE A 24 3.46 4.09 4.09
N SER A 25 3.50 2.75 4.11
CA SER A 25 3.86 1.98 5.32
C SER A 25 5.27 2.32 5.83
N ALA A 26 6.28 2.32 4.93
CA ALA A 26 7.66 2.65 5.29
C ALA A 26 7.79 4.10 5.78
N ALA A 27 7.09 5.03 5.14
CA ALA A 27 7.10 6.43 5.53
C ALA A 27 6.34 6.70 6.84
N ARG A 28 5.28 5.91 7.14
CA ARG A 28 4.61 5.91 8.45
C ARG A 28 5.55 5.44 9.56
N GLU A 29 6.28 4.34 9.36
CA GLU A 29 7.26 3.84 10.34
C GLU A 29 8.35 4.89 10.60
N SER A 30 8.83 5.55 9.55
CA SER A 30 9.78 6.66 9.65
C SER A 30 9.20 7.83 10.46
N ALA A 31 7.97 8.27 10.15
CA ALA A 31 7.29 9.35 10.89
C ALA A 31 7.07 9.00 12.37
N SER A 32 6.73 7.73 12.66
CA SER A 32 6.57 7.25 14.04
C SER A 32 7.89 7.28 14.81
N SER A 33 9.01 6.94 14.17
CA SER A 33 10.34 6.98 14.79
C SER A 33 10.81 8.40 15.14
N LEU A 34 10.28 9.39 14.41
CA LEU A 34 10.55 10.82 14.61
C LEU A 34 9.49 11.51 15.47
N GLU A 35 8.55 10.75 16.04
CA GLU A 35 7.45 11.24 16.87
C GLU A 35 6.54 12.28 16.18
N LEU A 36 6.46 12.25 14.84
CA LEU A 36 5.62 13.17 14.05
C LEU A 36 4.16 12.67 14.00
N MET A 37 3.45 12.76 15.13
CA MET A 37 2.15 12.11 15.33
C MET A 37 1.06 12.54 14.34
N ASP A 38 1.04 13.81 13.94
CA ASP A 38 0.09 14.29 12.92
C ASP A 38 0.38 13.66 11.56
N LEU A 39 1.66 13.49 11.21
CA LEU A 39 2.06 12.80 9.99
C LEU A 39 1.72 11.30 10.06
N VAL A 40 1.93 10.65 11.20
CA VAL A 40 1.52 9.25 11.40
C VAL A 40 0.02 9.07 11.14
N ARG A 41 -0.82 9.97 11.68
CA ARG A 41 -2.27 9.95 11.45
C ARG A 41 -2.64 10.15 9.98
N LEU A 42 -1.99 11.08 9.28
CA LEU A 42 -2.21 11.29 7.85
C LEU A 42 -1.81 10.06 7.04
N MET A 43 -0.72 9.39 7.40
CA MET A 43 -0.27 8.18 6.72
C MET A 43 -1.20 6.99 6.99
N ASP A 44 -1.77 6.89 8.20
CA ASP A 44 -2.83 5.92 8.49
C ASP A 44 -4.07 6.13 7.61
N MET A 45 -4.50 7.39 7.42
CA MET A 45 -5.60 7.73 6.52
C MET A 45 -5.26 7.42 5.06
N ALA A 46 -4.03 7.67 4.61
CA ALA A 46 -3.59 7.35 3.26
C ALA A 46 -3.52 5.83 3.00
N LEU A 47 -3.05 5.05 3.99
CA LEU A 47 -3.09 3.58 3.92
C LEU A 47 -4.54 3.07 3.83
N MET A 48 -5.45 3.70 4.57
CA MET A 48 -6.87 3.39 4.51
C MET A 48 -7.43 3.59 3.13
N GLN A 49 -7.28 4.79 2.57
CA GLN A 49 -7.77 5.09 1.23
C GLN A 49 -7.15 4.16 0.17
N THR A 50 -5.85 3.91 0.26
CA THR A 50 -5.17 2.99 -0.67
C THR A 50 -5.73 1.57 -0.61
N ALA A 51 -6.07 1.06 0.58
CA ALA A 51 -6.65 -0.28 0.74
C ALA A 51 -8.09 -0.35 0.23
N LEU A 52 -8.87 0.71 0.43
CA LEU A 52 -10.23 0.85 -0.08
C LEU A 52 -10.26 0.92 -1.61
N ASP A 53 -9.40 1.76 -2.19
CA ASP A 53 -9.26 1.92 -3.63
C ASP A 53 -8.83 0.61 -4.30
N TRP A 54 -7.98 -0.18 -3.62
CA TRP A 54 -7.57 -1.50 -4.11
C TRP A 54 -8.76 -2.48 -4.15
N GLU A 55 -9.59 -2.53 -3.11
CA GLU A 55 -10.78 -3.41 -3.10
C GLU A 55 -11.96 -2.84 -3.90
N GLY A 56 -11.88 -1.59 -4.38
CA GLY A 56 -12.99 -0.89 -5.02
C GLY A 56 -14.15 -0.64 -4.05
N LEU A 57 -13.86 -0.40 -2.77
CA LEU A 57 -14.85 -0.22 -1.71
C LEU A 57 -15.01 1.26 -1.34
N ASP A 58 -16.25 1.70 -1.15
CA ASP A 58 -16.54 3.04 -0.62
C ASP A 58 -16.39 3.09 0.91
N ALA A 59 -15.60 4.04 1.39
CA ALA A 59 -15.30 4.26 2.81
C ALA A 59 -16.56 4.43 3.68
N GLU A 60 -17.64 4.98 3.10
CA GLU A 60 -18.88 5.31 3.81
C GLU A 60 -19.64 4.07 4.32
N ASN A 61 -19.34 2.88 3.80
CA ASN A 61 -20.06 1.64 4.12
C ASN A 61 -19.27 0.64 4.95
N LEU A 62 -18.04 0.97 5.38
CA LEU A 62 -17.15 0.05 6.08
C LEU A 62 -17.10 0.29 7.59
N ASP A 63 -17.43 -0.77 8.34
CA ASP A 63 -17.27 -0.80 9.80
C ASP A 63 -15.77 -0.79 10.19
N GLU A 64 -15.43 -0.14 11.29
CA GLU A 64 -14.05 0.07 11.76
C GLU A 64 -13.30 -1.25 11.97
N ARG A 65 -14.01 -2.31 12.37
CA ARG A 65 -13.45 -3.66 12.50
C ARG A 65 -13.12 -4.30 11.16
N ALA A 66 -13.98 -4.11 10.16
CA ALA A 66 -13.73 -4.60 8.81
C ALA A 66 -12.52 -3.87 8.20
N PHE A 67 -12.38 -2.58 8.50
CA PHE A 67 -11.23 -1.78 8.10
C PHE A 67 -9.90 -2.30 8.71
N LEU A 68 -9.84 -2.50 10.02
CA LEU A 68 -8.63 -3.01 10.68
C LEU A 68 -8.23 -4.41 10.17
N ASN A 69 -9.23 -5.25 9.87
CA ASN A 69 -8.98 -6.56 9.25
C ASN A 69 -8.44 -6.42 7.82
N LEU A 70 -9.01 -5.52 7.00
CA LEU A 70 -8.55 -5.26 5.64
C LEU A 70 -7.09 -4.80 5.62
N ILE A 71 -6.71 -3.85 6.47
CA ILE A 71 -5.32 -3.38 6.58
C ILE A 71 -4.39 -4.53 7.00
N ARG A 72 -4.81 -5.36 7.96
CA ARG A 72 -4.02 -6.52 8.39
C ARG A 72 -3.81 -7.52 7.25
N GLU A 73 -4.86 -7.85 6.51
CA GLU A 73 -4.81 -8.76 5.36
C GLU A 73 -3.90 -8.22 4.25
N LYS A 74 -4.00 -6.92 3.92
CA LYS A 74 -3.13 -6.30 2.90
C LYS A 74 -1.67 -6.25 3.34
N ARG A 75 -1.39 -6.02 4.63
CA ARG A 75 -0.03 -6.09 5.17
C ARG A 75 0.55 -7.49 5.06
N GLU A 76 -0.22 -8.53 5.41
CA GLU A 76 0.21 -9.92 5.25
C GLU A 76 0.52 -10.29 3.79
N ILE A 77 -0.27 -9.79 2.83
CA ILE A 77 -0.02 -9.98 1.40
C ILE A 77 1.25 -9.25 0.96
N ALA A 78 1.41 -7.99 1.37
CA ALA A 78 2.59 -7.20 1.06
C ALA A 78 3.88 -7.84 1.62
N ASP A 79 3.82 -8.43 2.82
CA ASP A 79 4.93 -9.12 3.47
C ASP A 79 5.22 -10.49 2.83
N ARG A 80 4.19 -11.25 2.44
CA ARG A 80 4.37 -12.52 1.70
C ARG A 80 5.05 -12.33 0.34
N LEU A 81 4.72 -11.26 -0.37
CA LEU A 81 5.36 -10.92 -1.65
C LEU A 81 6.83 -10.49 -1.51
N HIS A 82 7.35 -10.25 -0.29
CA HIS A 82 8.79 -10.07 -0.08
C HIS A 82 9.59 -11.39 -0.11
N ILE A 83 8.94 -12.55 0.05
CA ILE A 83 9.61 -13.85 0.22
C ILE A 83 10.03 -14.49 -1.13
N HIS A 84 9.56 -14.00 -2.28
CA HIS A 84 9.90 -14.56 -3.59
C HIS A 84 11.06 -13.88 -4.34
N ALA A 85 11.71 -12.88 -3.75
CA ALA A 85 12.93 -12.29 -4.33
C ALA A 85 14.19 -12.92 -3.71
N VAL A 86 14.42 -14.21 -3.94
CA VAL A 86 15.77 -14.79 -3.78
C VAL A 86 16.51 -14.63 -5.12
N PRO A 87 17.65 -13.93 -5.16
CA PRO A 87 18.44 -13.77 -6.37
C PRO A 87 19.06 -15.11 -6.78
N ASN A 88 18.90 -15.44 -8.05
CA ASN A 88 19.59 -16.54 -8.70
C ASN A 88 21.08 -16.18 -8.81
N TRP A 89 21.95 -16.89 -8.10
CA TRP A 89 23.40 -16.87 -8.35
C TRP A 89 23.85 -18.27 -8.78
N ARG A 90 24.14 -18.40 -10.07
CA ARG A 90 25.08 -19.36 -10.64
C ARG A 90 25.95 -18.61 -11.62
#